data_AF-A0A258C7E7-F1
#
_entry.id   AF-A0A258C7E7-F1
#
_cell.length_a   1.000
_cell.length_b   1.000
_cell.length_c   1.000
_cell.angle_alpha   90.00
_cell.angle_beta   90.00
_cell.angle_gamma   90.00
#
_symmetry.space_group_name_H-M   'P 1'
#
loop_
_entity.id
_entity.type
_entity.pdbx_description
1 polymer ?
#
loop_
_entity_poly.entity_id
_entity_poly.type
_entity_poly.pdbx_seq_one_letter_code
_entity_poly.pdbx_strand_id
1 'polypeptide(L)'
;GRPGAMLSAGNLNTAALTLFIALHLSVKPPFPWLVLDDPVQSMDELHIAQFAALLRTLAKVQGRQVIVAVHERPLFEYLALELSPAFPEDKLITVELAPQAGREHLQLLTIALQRAIHSLCAILARATQLYSPPPEGLWLELHQLYAIAVEHNVQRTLVRDDIAYRSVGLSAERSYIVALMLGSARCNQLRQQSIAQLAQALEPWSDLVRLQAAQHASSLLVLSPRVDGPPRYRSMLRVEELPQQLGIDPQALVDAIQAHLQGLPGTSGIELEIPQGLSPDLLHHLSSAWGDASERSFQRISAQGSLQLCIGMSALHYHLAGQRPFGDLLQRPEAARSATFKLNNAAPDVWAVAFDAQPVNDAGLLSSDSIEFVRPAKPTQEEASGSMVESAFPTHTVQMVNHSPGGYCLSWAGETPAQLQAGELLGLRNNAEESWSVAVVRWVRQVVDLAGQLATAVGPGDLRRTCHAVADSMRRGVVATDLTED
;
A
#
# COMPACT_ATOMS: atom_id res chain seq x y z
N GLY A 1 -46.29 31.55 49.11
CA GLY A 1 -45.83 30.17 49.32
C GLY A 1 -44.58 29.93 48.50
N ARG A 2 -43.71 28.98 48.87
CA ARG A 2 -42.57 28.60 48.01
C ARG A 2 -43.15 28.09 46.66
N PRO A 3 -42.71 28.61 45.50
CA PRO A 3 -43.29 28.26 44.19
C PRO A 3 -43.33 26.76 43.89
N GLY A 4 -42.34 26.02 44.40
CA GLY A 4 -42.27 24.56 44.25
C GLY A 4 -43.39 23.77 44.94
N ALA A 5 -44.23 24.40 45.77
CA ALA A 5 -45.37 23.74 46.41
C ALA A 5 -46.68 23.80 45.59
N MET A 6 -46.70 24.53 44.46
CA MET A 6 -47.92 24.75 43.66
C MET A 6 -47.78 24.39 42.17
N LEU A 7 -46.57 24.05 41.70
CA LEU A 7 -46.28 23.75 40.30
C LEU A 7 -45.97 22.26 40.10
N SER A 8 -46.39 21.70 38.96
CA SER A 8 -45.96 20.36 38.53
C SER A 8 -44.45 20.35 38.22
N ALA A 9 -43.84 19.16 38.20
CA ALA A 9 -42.42 19.00 37.87
C ALA A 9 -42.08 19.58 36.48
N GLY A 10 -42.93 19.34 35.48
CA GLY A 10 -42.75 19.92 34.13
C GLY A 10 -42.81 21.45 34.13
N ASN A 11 -43.79 22.05 34.84
CA ASN A 11 -43.91 23.51 34.92
C ASN A 11 -42.74 24.15 35.67
N LEU A 12 -42.19 23.46 36.67
CA LEU A 12 -40.99 23.90 37.38
C LEU A 12 -39.77 23.91 36.45
N ASN A 13 -39.59 22.85 35.65
CA ASN A 13 -38.49 22.74 34.69
C ASN A 13 -38.60 23.79 33.57
N THR A 14 -39.80 24.00 33.03
CA THR A 14 -40.05 25.07 32.03
C THR A 14 -39.76 26.45 32.61
N ALA A 15 -40.17 26.73 33.85
CA ALA A 15 -39.88 28.00 34.52
C ALA A 15 -38.38 28.19 34.78
N ALA A 16 -37.68 27.15 35.21
CA ALA A 16 -36.23 27.17 35.43
C ALA A 16 -35.46 27.41 34.13
N LEU A 17 -35.83 26.71 33.06
CA LEU A 17 -35.24 26.87 31.73
C LEU A 17 -35.48 28.28 31.19
N THR A 18 -36.71 28.79 31.32
CA THR A 18 -37.05 30.17 30.91
C THR A 18 -36.22 31.21 31.66
N LEU A 19 -36.08 31.06 32.97
CA LEU A 19 -35.25 31.94 33.79
C LEU A 19 -33.77 31.87 33.37
N PHE A 20 -33.25 30.66 33.13
CA PHE A 20 -31.87 30.45 32.70
C PHE A 20 -31.59 31.12 31.35
N ILE A 21 -32.47 30.93 30.36
CA ILE A 21 -32.35 31.58 29.04
C ILE A 21 -32.45 33.09 29.17
N ALA A 22 -33.39 33.60 29.97
CA ALA A 22 -33.55 35.03 30.19
C ALA A 22 -32.30 35.67 30.82
N LEU A 23 -31.69 35.01 31.81
CA LEU A 23 -30.43 35.45 32.42
C LEU A 23 -29.27 35.39 31.42
N HIS A 24 -29.18 34.33 30.63
CA HIS A 24 -28.15 34.18 29.60
C HIS A 24 -28.25 35.24 28.50
N LEU A 25 -29.46 35.70 28.16
CA LEU A 25 -29.68 36.79 27.19
C LEU A 25 -29.47 38.18 27.80
N SER A 26 -29.69 38.34 29.12
CA SER A 26 -29.56 39.64 29.80
C SER A 26 -28.11 40.04 30.07
N VAL A 27 -27.20 39.06 30.16
CA VAL A 27 -25.77 39.28 30.42
C VAL A 27 -24.98 38.96 29.16
N LYS A 28 -24.06 39.83 28.76
CA LYS A 28 -23.16 39.56 27.63
C LYS A 28 -22.22 38.40 28.02
N PRO A 29 -22.34 37.20 27.42
CA PRO A 29 -21.56 36.06 27.87
C PRO A 29 -20.13 36.15 27.32
N PRO A 30 -19.15 35.59 28.06
CA PRO A 30 -17.75 35.54 27.64
C PRO A 30 -17.52 34.58 26.45
N PHE A 31 -18.41 33.61 26.26
CA PHE A 31 -18.33 32.60 25.19
C PHE A 31 -19.63 32.55 24.37
N PRO A 32 -19.58 32.14 23.09
CA PRO A 32 -20.76 32.05 22.24
C PRO A 32 -21.59 30.76 22.45
N TRP A 33 -21.25 29.95 23.46
CA TRP A 33 -21.81 28.62 23.67
C TRP A 33 -22.98 28.60 24.66
N LEU A 34 -23.99 27.79 24.35
CA LEU A 34 -25.07 27.43 25.27
C LEU A 34 -25.11 25.90 25.36
N VAL A 35 -24.84 25.37 26.55
CA VAL A 35 -24.84 23.92 26.80
C VAL A 35 -26.01 23.58 27.72
N LEU A 36 -26.84 22.64 27.30
CA LEU A 36 -28.00 22.17 28.04
C LEU A 36 -27.89 20.66 28.22
N ASP A 37 -27.80 20.23 29.47
CA ASP A 37 -27.74 18.82 29.84
C ASP A 37 -29.14 18.34 30.24
N ASP A 38 -29.70 17.46 29.44
CA ASP A 38 -31.02 16.86 29.59
C ASP A 38 -32.16 17.83 29.97
N PRO A 39 -32.37 18.91 29.20
CA PRO A 39 -33.24 20.03 29.60
C PRO A 39 -34.74 19.70 29.58
N VAL A 40 -35.13 18.52 29.11
CA VAL A 40 -36.50 18.16 28.73
C VAL A 40 -37.15 17.20 29.72
N GLN A 41 -36.52 16.92 30.86
CA GLN A 41 -37.07 16.02 31.87
C GLN A 41 -38.48 16.46 32.30
N SER A 42 -39.43 15.52 32.29
CA SER A 42 -40.83 15.75 32.73
C SER A 42 -41.61 16.80 31.93
N MET A 43 -41.23 17.11 30.68
CA MET A 43 -41.98 17.96 29.76
C MET A 43 -42.94 17.15 28.88
N ASP A 44 -44.07 17.74 28.50
CA ASP A 44 -44.99 17.15 27.51
C ASP A 44 -44.60 17.53 26.07
N GLU A 45 -45.17 16.84 25.08
CA GLU A 45 -44.85 17.05 23.65
C GLU A 45 -44.98 18.52 23.20
N LEU A 46 -45.94 19.27 23.76
CA LEU A 46 -46.14 20.68 23.43
C LEU A 46 -44.97 21.54 23.93
N HIS A 47 -44.53 21.34 25.17
CA HIS A 47 -43.36 22.03 25.73
C HIS A 47 -42.07 21.66 24.99
N ILE A 48 -41.94 20.42 24.53
CA ILE A 48 -40.80 19.95 23.73
C ILE A 48 -40.72 20.69 22.39
N ALA A 49 -41.84 20.81 21.69
CA ALA A 49 -41.92 21.54 20.42
C ALA A 49 -41.59 23.03 20.60
N GLN A 50 -42.13 23.66 21.65
CA GLN A 50 -41.82 25.05 22.00
C GLN A 50 -40.34 25.25 22.33
N PHE A 51 -39.75 24.29 23.04
CA PHE A 51 -38.33 24.30 23.37
C PHE A 51 -37.46 24.18 22.11
N ALA A 52 -37.77 23.27 21.19
CA ALA A 52 -37.06 23.15 19.91
C ALA A 52 -37.11 24.46 19.09
N ALA A 53 -38.27 25.11 19.02
CA ALA A 53 -38.44 26.41 18.37
C ALA A 53 -37.59 27.52 19.03
N LEU A 54 -37.48 27.47 20.36
CA LEU A 54 -36.64 28.40 21.12
C LEU A 54 -35.15 28.17 20.82
N LEU A 55 -34.68 26.92 20.78
CA LEU A 55 -33.29 26.61 20.43
C LEU A 55 -32.92 27.10 19.04
N ARG A 56 -33.82 26.94 18.06
CA ARG A 56 -33.64 27.50 16.71
C ARG A 56 -33.48 29.01 16.74
N THR A 57 -34.29 29.69 17.55
CA THR A 57 -34.24 31.14 17.69
C THR A 57 -32.92 31.60 18.32
N LEU A 58 -32.45 30.90 19.36
CA LEU A 58 -31.18 31.19 20.01
C LEU A 58 -29.98 30.96 19.08
N ALA A 59 -30.00 29.87 18.31
CA ALA A 59 -28.94 29.58 17.36
C ALA A 59 -28.88 30.63 16.23
N LYS A 60 -30.04 30.96 15.64
CA LYS A 60 -30.12 31.79 14.43
C LYS A 60 -30.12 33.29 14.69
N VAL A 61 -30.93 33.75 15.63
CA VAL A 61 -31.13 35.19 15.87
C VAL A 61 -30.06 35.75 16.80
N GLN A 62 -29.61 34.95 17.77
CA GLN A 62 -28.64 35.37 18.79
C GLN A 62 -27.22 34.86 18.52
N GLY A 63 -27.00 34.17 17.39
CA GLY A 63 -25.68 33.68 16.94
C GLY A 63 -25.01 32.74 17.94
N ARG A 64 -25.80 31.95 18.69
CA ARG A 64 -25.28 31.03 19.70
C ARG A 64 -24.98 29.67 19.09
N GLN A 65 -23.86 29.08 19.49
CA GLN A 65 -23.62 27.66 19.25
C GLN A 65 -24.24 26.86 20.41
N VAL A 66 -25.29 26.11 20.10
CA VAL A 66 -26.11 25.38 21.07
C VAL A 66 -25.70 23.91 21.08
N ILE A 67 -25.46 23.36 22.26
CA ILE A 67 -25.14 21.95 22.49
C ILE A 67 -26.21 21.41 23.45
N VAL A 68 -26.92 20.36 23.04
CA VAL A 68 -27.95 19.72 23.86
C VAL A 68 -27.63 18.25 24.01
N ALA A 69 -27.57 17.77 25.24
CA ALA A 69 -27.50 16.35 25.56
C ALA A 69 -28.89 15.85 25.94
N VAL A 70 -29.26 14.67 25.45
CA VAL A 70 -30.55 14.03 25.71
C VAL A 70 -30.33 12.54 25.93
N HIS A 71 -31.02 11.96 26.91
CA HIS A 71 -30.91 10.54 27.24
C HIS A 71 -31.92 9.64 26.52
N GLU A 72 -33.08 10.18 26.11
CA GLU A 72 -34.13 9.44 25.41
C GLU A 72 -33.97 9.50 23.88
N ARG A 73 -33.84 8.34 23.24
CA ARG A 73 -33.69 8.22 21.79
C ARG A 73 -34.84 8.83 20.97
N PRO A 74 -36.13 8.63 21.30
CA PRO A 74 -37.22 9.25 20.54
C PRO A 74 -37.15 10.79 20.55
N LEU A 75 -36.73 11.36 21.69
CA LEU A 75 -36.56 12.80 21.83
C LEU A 75 -35.34 13.31 21.05
N PHE A 76 -34.23 12.55 21.04
CA PHE A 76 -33.08 12.86 20.20
C PHE A 76 -33.44 12.89 18.71
N GLU A 77 -34.17 11.88 18.23
CA GLU A 77 -34.62 11.80 16.84
C GLU A 77 -35.57 12.97 16.50
N TYR A 78 -36.51 13.30 17.40
CA TYR A 78 -37.40 14.45 17.24
C TYR A 78 -36.63 15.77 17.15
N LEU A 79 -35.71 16.03 18.08
CA LEU A 79 -34.91 17.27 18.09
C LEU A 79 -33.97 17.34 16.88
N ALA A 80 -33.36 16.24 16.46
CA ALA A 80 -32.53 16.20 15.26
C ALA A 80 -33.34 16.57 14.01
N LEU A 81 -34.60 16.11 13.92
CA LEU A 81 -35.51 16.47 12.84
C LEU A 81 -35.91 17.95 12.89
N GLU A 82 -36.35 18.45 14.05
CA GLU A 82 -36.80 19.84 14.20
C GLU A 82 -35.68 20.87 14.04
N LEU A 83 -34.46 20.50 14.44
CA LEU A 83 -33.24 21.33 14.36
C LEU A 83 -32.46 21.09 13.06
N SER A 84 -33.01 20.33 12.11
CA SER A 84 -32.35 20.06 10.85
C SER A 84 -31.98 21.35 10.10
N PRO A 85 -30.80 21.40 9.45
CA PRO A 85 -30.37 22.56 8.68
C PRO A 85 -31.40 22.95 7.62
N ALA A 86 -31.83 24.22 7.61
CA ALA A 86 -32.81 24.72 6.64
C ALA A 86 -32.16 25.69 5.62
N PHE A 87 -30.96 26.19 5.91
CA PHE A 87 -30.20 27.11 5.05
C PHE A 87 -28.76 26.59 4.83
N PRO A 88 -28.07 27.03 3.76
CA PRO A 88 -26.74 26.53 3.40
C PRO A 88 -25.65 26.67 4.48
N GLU A 89 -25.77 27.66 5.37
CA GLU A 89 -24.80 27.94 6.44
C GLU A 89 -25.12 27.22 7.77
N ASP A 90 -26.29 26.56 7.85
CA ASP A 90 -26.69 25.83 9.06
C ASP A 90 -25.94 24.48 9.11
N LYS A 91 -25.40 24.13 10.28
CA LYS A 91 -24.78 22.81 10.51
C LYS A 91 -25.34 22.18 11.78
N LEU A 92 -25.89 20.97 11.65
CA LEU A 92 -26.27 20.12 12.76
C LEU A 92 -25.25 18.98 12.87
N ILE A 93 -24.76 18.72 14.09
CA ILE A 93 -23.87 17.60 14.38
C ILE A 93 -24.58 16.72 15.41
N THR A 94 -24.83 15.47 15.03
CA THR A 94 -25.48 14.47 15.88
C THR A 94 -24.44 13.46 16.36
N VAL A 95 -24.38 13.22 17.67
CA VAL A 95 -23.48 12.23 18.28
C VAL A 95 -24.31 11.31 19.17
N GLU A 96 -24.36 10.02 18.85
CA GLU A 96 -25.02 9.00 19.66
C GLU A 96 -23.96 8.25 20.48
N LEU A 97 -24.09 8.28 21.80
CA LEU A 97 -23.23 7.53 22.70
C LEU A 97 -23.85 6.14 22.93
N ALA A 98 -23.40 5.14 22.17
CA ALA A 98 -23.86 3.77 22.38
C ALA A 98 -23.39 3.23 23.75
N PRO A 99 -24.25 2.51 24.51
CA PRO A 99 -23.82 1.82 25.71
C PRO A 99 -22.77 0.75 25.36
N GLN A 100 -21.88 0.46 26.33
CA GLN A 100 -20.71 -0.42 26.21
C GLN A 100 -20.88 -1.58 25.21
N ALA A 101 -19.89 -1.72 24.33
CA ALA A 101 -19.79 -2.73 23.28
C ALA A 101 -20.28 -4.12 23.74
N GLY A 102 -21.48 -4.50 23.30
CA GLY A 102 -21.95 -5.87 23.42
C GLY A 102 -21.01 -6.85 22.70
N ARG A 103 -21.10 -8.15 23.01
CA ARG A 103 -20.28 -9.20 22.37
C ARG A 103 -20.36 -9.14 20.84
N GLU A 104 -21.51 -8.78 20.28
CA GLU A 104 -21.70 -8.61 18.83
C GLU A 104 -20.89 -7.44 18.27
N HIS A 105 -20.78 -6.31 18.99
CA HIS A 105 -19.96 -5.18 18.58
C HIS A 105 -18.47 -5.54 18.58
N LEU A 106 -17.99 -6.26 19.60
CA LEU A 106 -16.61 -6.74 19.63
C LEU A 106 -16.31 -7.74 18.50
N GLN A 107 -17.27 -8.60 18.13
CA GLN A 107 -17.13 -9.49 16.98
C GLN A 107 -17.03 -8.70 15.67
N LEU A 108 -17.94 -7.74 15.44
CA LEU A 108 -17.92 -6.88 14.25
C LEU A 108 -16.64 -6.06 14.19
N LEU A 109 -16.19 -5.50 15.32
CA LEU A 109 -14.93 -4.76 15.42
C LEU A 109 -13.74 -5.65 15.08
N THR A 110 -13.68 -6.86 15.62
CA THR A 110 -12.61 -7.84 15.33
C THR A 110 -12.53 -8.14 13.84
N ILE A 111 -13.67 -8.42 13.21
CA ILE A 111 -13.74 -8.70 11.77
C ILE A 111 -13.33 -7.47 10.97
N ALA A 112 -13.86 -6.29 11.30
CA ALA A 112 -13.56 -5.06 10.59
C ALA A 112 -12.06 -4.70 10.66
N LEU A 113 -11.44 -4.79 11.84
CA LEU A 113 -10.02 -4.52 12.03
C LEU A 113 -9.15 -5.48 11.21
N GLN A 114 -9.44 -6.79 11.29
CA GLN A 114 -8.69 -7.78 10.54
C GLN A 114 -8.82 -7.57 9.03
N ARG A 115 -10.03 -7.32 8.51
CA ARG A 115 -10.29 -7.10 7.08
C ARG A 115 -9.68 -5.80 6.56
N ALA A 116 -9.71 -4.74 7.36
CA ALA A 116 -9.07 -3.48 7.04
C ALA A 116 -7.54 -3.63 6.93
N ILE A 117 -6.91 -4.25 7.93
CA ILE A 117 -5.46 -4.52 7.93
C ILE A 117 -5.08 -5.38 6.71
N HIS A 118 -5.79 -6.50 6.49
CA HIS A 118 -5.51 -7.37 5.34
C HIS A 118 -5.64 -6.64 3.99
N SER A 119 -6.65 -5.78 3.84
CA SER A 119 -6.85 -5.00 2.62
C SER A 119 -5.75 -3.96 2.41
N LEU A 120 -5.29 -3.29 3.47
CA LEU A 120 -4.14 -2.38 3.43
C LEU A 120 -2.84 -3.11 3.08
N CYS A 121 -2.64 -4.34 3.59
CA CYS A 121 -1.51 -5.19 3.18
C CYS A 121 -1.52 -5.49 1.67
N ALA A 122 -2.69 -5.72 1.08
CA ALA A 122 -2.81 -5.93 -0.37
C ALA A 122 -2.43 -4.67 -1.17
N ILE A 123 -2.79 -3.47 -0.70
CA ILE A 123 -2.37 -2.19 -1.30
C ILE A 123 -0.85 -2.03 -1.19
N LEU A 124 -0.26 -2.33 -0.03
CA LEU A 124 1.19 -2.32 0.16
C LEU A 124 1.90 -3.31 -0.78
N ALA A 125 1.37 -4.52 -0.94
CA ALA A 125 1.91 -5.52 -1.88
C ALA A 125 1.87 -5.03 -3.33
N ARG A 126 0.77 -4.37 -3.74
CA ARG A 126 0.66 -3.78 -5.09
C ARG A 126 1.64 -2.63 -5.29
N ALA A 127 1.75 -1.70 -4.33
CA ALA A 127 2.69 -0.59 -4.40
C ALA A 127 4.14 -1.09 -4.50
N THR A 128 4.50 -2.08 -3.69
CA THR A 128 5.83 -2.69 -3.74
C THR A 128 6.11 -3.46 -5.04
N GLN A 129 5.12 -4.14 -5.63
CA GLN A 129 5.23 -4.75 -6.96
C GLN A 129 5.48 -3.70 -8.06
N LEU A 130 4.86 -2.53 -7.95
CA LEU A 130 5.08 -1.41 -8.88
C LEU A 130 6.38 -0.65 -8.59
N TYR A 131 7.18 -1.11 -7.61
CA TYR A 131 8.37 -0.42 -7.10
C TYR A 131 8.10 1.04 -6.70
N SER A 132 6.84 1.36 -6.39
CA SER A 132 6.39 2.68 -5.99
C SER A 132 6.49 2.85 -4.48
N PRO A 133 6.67 4.09 -3.97
CA PRO A 133 6.47 4.33 -2.56
C PRO A 133 5.04 3.92 -2.15
N PRO A 134 4.85 3.41 -0.91
CA PRO A 134 3.51 3.20 -0.39
C PRO A 134 2.75 4.53 -0.33
N PRO A 135 1.41 4.52 -0.44
CA PRO A 135 0.58 5.70 -0.20
C PRO A 135 0.89 6.35 1.15
N GLU A 136 0.83 7.68 1.19
CA GLU A 136 1.01 8.45 2.42
C GLU A 136 -0.06 8.06 3.45
N GLY A 137 0.36 7.84 4.69
CA GLY A 137 -0.50 7.44 5.81
C GLY A 137 -0.80 5.95 5.89
N LEU A 138 -0.46 5.14 4.87
CA LEU A 138 -0.79 3.72 4.86
C LEU A 138 -0.17 2.96 6.05
N TRP A 139 1.08 3.27 6.41
CA TRP A 139 1.72 2.62 7.56
C TRP A 139 1.12 3.11 8.87
N LEU A 140 0.85 4.41 8.96
CA LEU A 140 0.21 4.98 10.15
C LEU A 140 -1.17 4.34 10.39
N GLU A 141 -1.99 4.15 9.35
CA GLU A 141 -3.27 3.45 9.43
C GLU A 141 -3.10 1.99 9.90
N LEU A 142 -2.15 1.25 9.31
CA LEU A 142 -1.83 -0.13 9.74
C LEU A 142 -1.46 -0.18 11.23
N HIS A 143 -0.59 0.73 11.68
CA HIS A 143 -0.13 0.80 13.07
C HIS A 143 -1.28 1.15 14.02
N GLN A 144 -2.14 2.09 13.64
CA GLN A 144 -3.30 2.51 14.43
C GLN A 144 -4.35 1.41 14.55
N LEU A 145 -4.69 0.74 13.45
CA LEU A 145 -5.65 -0.37 13.45
C LEU A 145 -5.15 -1.53 14.33
N TYR A 146 -3.86 -1.84 14.27
CA TYR A 146 -3.27 -2.83 15.17
C TYR A 146 -3.29 -2.36 16.63
N ALA A 147 -2.97 -1.09 16.91
CA ALA A 147 -3.04 -0.53 18.26
C ALA A 147 -4.46 -0.61 18.86
N ILE A 148 -5.50 -0.30 18.05
CA ILE A 148 -6.91 -0.45 18.45
C ILE A 148 -7.23 -1.93 18.72
N ALA A 149 -6.75 -2.86 17.89
CA ALA A 149 -6.96 -4.29 18.13
C ALA A 149 -6.34 -4.76 19.46
N VAL A 150 -5.18 -4.21 19.83
CA VAL A 150 -4.51 -4.48 21.13
C VAL A 150 -5.28 -3.86 22.28
N GLU A 151 -5.74 -2.61 22.16
CA GLU A 151 -6.54 -1.92 23.18
C GLU A 151 -7.81 -2.69 23.54
N HIS A 152 -8.48 -3.25 22.53
CA HIS A 152 -9.67 -4.08 22.72
C HIS A 152 -9.39 -5.56 23.01
N ASN A 153 -8.12 -5.99 23.09
CA ASN A 153 -7.69 -7.39 23.32
C ASN A 153 -8.23 -8.39 22.28
N VAL A 154 -8.40 -7.96 21.02
CA VAL A 154 -8.93 -8.78 19.92
C VAL A 154 -7.87 -9.13 18.87
N GLN A 155 -6.63 -8.67 19.05
CA GLN A 155 -5.55 -8.80 18.07
C GLN A 155 -5.19 -10.24 17.71
N ARG A 156 -5.41 -11.19 18.62
CA ARG A 156 -5.14 -12.64 18.44
C ARG A 156 -6.35 -13.47 18.04
N THR A 157 -7.54 -12.87 17.99
CA THR A 157 -8.75 -13.59 17.61
C THR A 157 -8.69 -13.97 16.15
N LEU A 158 -8.84 -15.27 15.87
CA LEU A 158 -8.83 -15.79 14.51
C LEU A 158 -10.12 -15.40 13.79
N VAL A 159 -10.00 -14.68 12.68
CA VAL A 159 -11.11 -14.41 11.76
C VAL A 159 -10.98 -15.35 10.58
N ARG A 160 -12.02 -16.17 10.36
CA ARG A 160 -12.05 -17.09 9.20
C ARG A 160 -12.04 -16.30 7.90
N ASP A 161 -11.24 -16.75 6.95
CA ASP A 161 -11.10 -16.11 5.67
C ASP A 161 -10.95 -17.16 4.57
N ASP A 162 -11.99 -17.30 3.75
CA ASP A 162 -11.99 -18.28 2.66
C ASP A 162 -11.08 -17.86 1.49
N ILE A 163 -10.62 -16.59 1.47
CA ILE A 163 -9.73 -16.05 0.45
C ILE A 163 -8.26 -16.17 0.90
N ALA A 164 -7.99 -16.42 2.19
CA ALA A 164 -6.64 -16.53 2.71
C ALA A 164 -5.88 -17.71 2.08
N TYR A 165 -4.62 -17.46 1.74
CA TYR A 165 -3.79 -18.44 1.05
C TYR A 165 -3.28 -19.50 2.03
N ARG A 166 -3.74 -20.74 1.84
CA ARG A 166 -3.33 -21.92 2.66
C ARG A 166 -3.46 -21.69 4.18
N SER A 167 -4.40 -20.85 4.60
CA SER A 167 -4.76 -20.64 6.00
C SER A 167 -6.27 -20.70 6.16
N VAL A 168 -6.74 -21.21 7.30
CA VAL A 168 -8.18 -21.23 7.66
C VAL A 168 -8.69 -19.82 7.99
N GLY A 169 -7.76 -18.90 8.29
CA GLY A 169 -8.06 -17.52 8.64
C GLY A 169 -6.83 -16.80 9.17
N LEU A 170 -6.96 -15.50 9.39
CA LEU A 170 -5.89 -14.68 9.96
C LEU A 170 -6.44 -13.88 11.14
N SER A 171 -5.60 -13.61 12.12
CA SER A 171 -5.88 -12.62 13.15
C SER A 171 -5.38 -11.25 12.70
N ALA A 172 -5.85 -10.18 13.34
CA ALA A 172 -5.33 -8.83 13.09
C ALA A 172 -3.82 -8.74 13.30
N GLU A 173 -3.28 -9.42 14.32
CA GLU A 173 -1.83 -9.52 14.59
C GLU A 173 -1.08 -10.20 13.43
N ARG A 174 -1.59 -11.32 12.92
CA ARG A 174 -0.97 -12.03 11.79
C ARG A 174 -0.98 -11.20 10.50
N SER A 175 -2.13 -10.60 10.16
CA SER A 175 -2.24 -9.72 9.00
C SER A 175 -1.30 -8.51 9.10
N TYR A 176 -1.14 -7.95 10.29
CA TYR A 176 -0.19 -6.86 10.55
C TYR A 176 1.26 -7.33 10.37
N ILE A 177 1.64 -8.48 10.94
CA ILE A 177 2.97 -9.09 10.76
C ILE A 177 3.30 -9.29 9.28
N VAL A 178 2.34 -9.75 8.45
CA VAL A 178 2.54 -9.90 7.00
C VAL A 178 2.96 -8.58 6.36
N ALA A 179 2.28 -7.46 6.68
CA ALA A 179 2.68 -6.13 6.20
C ALA A 179 4.10 -5.77 6.64
N LEU A 180 4.40 -5.94 7.94
CA LEU A 180 5.71 -5.59 8.50
C LEU A 180 6.86 -6.38 7.86
N MET A 181 6.65 -7.68 7.63
CA MET A 181 7.64 -8.56 7.01
C MET A 181 7.82 -8.25 5.52
N LEU A 182 6.74 -7.92 4.81
CA LEU A 182 6.81 -7.46 3.43
C LEU A 182 7.58 -6.13 3.32
N GLY A 183 7.31 -5.17 4.20
CA GLY A 183 8.02 -3.89 4.25
C GLY A 183 9.52 -4.01 4.55
N SER A 184 9.93 -5.05 5.28
CA SER A 184 11.34 -5.29 5.65
C SER A 184 12.08 -6.25 4.70
N ALA A 185 11.38 -6.89 3.75
CA ALA A 185 11.96 -7.89 2.83
C ALA A 185 12.85 -7.32 1.71
N ARG A 186 13.09 -6.00 1.67
CA ARG A 186 13.86 -5.32 0.60
C ARG A 186 13.30 -5.64 -0.80
N CYS A 187 11.98 -5.55 -0.97
CA CYS A 187 11.26 -5.93 -2.19
C CYS A 187 11.75 -5.23 -3.46
N ASN A 188 12.40 -4.07 -3.34
CA ASN A 188 13.03 -3.37 -4.47
C ASN A 188 14.18 -4.15 -5.15
N GLN A 189 14.69 -5.21 -4.52
CA GLN A 189 15.71 -6.12 -5.05
C GLN A 189 15.11 -7.39 -5.69
N LEU A 190 13.81 -7.59 -5.56
CA LEU A 190 13.10 -8.78 -6.03
C LEU A 190 12.34 -8.50 -7.31
N ARG A 191 12.07 -9.55 -8.11
CA ARG A 191 11.17 -9.47 -9.27
C ARG A 191 9.71 -9.37 -8.80
N GLN A 192 8.84 -8.77 -9.62
CA GLN A 192 7.42 -8.57 -9.29
C GLN A 192 6.68 -9.86 -8.95
N GLN A 193 6.95 -10.94 -9.70
CA GLN A 193 6.38 -12.26 -9.44
C GLN A 193 6.84 -12.83 -8.09
N SER A 194 8.12 -12.67 -7.75
CA SER A 194 8.67 -13.08 -6.46
C SER A 194 8.04 -12.30 -5.29
N ILE A 195 7.75 -11.00 -5.48
CA ILE A 195 7.01 -10.20 -4.49
C ILE A 195 5.57 -10.72 -4.33
N ALA A 196 4.90 -11.08 -5.43
CA ALA A 196 3.56 -11.67 -5.38
C ALA A 196 3.52 -12.99 -4.61
N GLN A 197 4.47 -13.88 -4.91
CA GLN A 197 4.62 -15.17 -4.21
C GLN A 197 4.95 -14.98 -2.74
N LEU A 198 5.83 -14.01 -2.42
CA LEU A 198 6.19 -13.68 -1.05
C LEU A 198 4.97 -13.20 -0.25
N ALA A 199 4.17 -12.29 -0.81
CA ALA A 199 2.98 -11.77 -0.12
C ALA A 199 2.01 -12.89 0.28
N GLN A 200 1.83 -13.90 -0.57
CA GLN A 200 1.03 -15.09 -0.27
C GLN A 200 1.70 -16.02 0.76
N ALA A 201 3.00 -16.26 0.62
CA ALA A 201 3.76 -17.14 1.52
C ALA A 201 3.84 -16.59 2.95
N LEU A 202 3.82 -15.26 3.11
CA LEU A 202 3.90 -14.61 4.42
C LEU A 202 2.68 -14.89 5.31
N GLU A 203 1.51 -15.20 4.75
CA GLU A 203 0.30 -15.48 5.52
C GLU A 203 0.49 -16.69 6.47
N PRO A 204 0.82 -17.91 5.99
CA PRO A 204 1.10 -19.03 6.87
C PRO A 204 2.42 -18.86 7.64
N TRP A 205 3.40 -18.15 7.10
CA TRP A 205 4.69 -17.92 7.78
C TRP A 205 4.60 -16.93 8.94
N SER A 206 3.52 -16.14 9.02
CA SER A 206 3.30 -15.19 10.12
C SER A 206 3.27 -15.85 11.49
N ASP A 207 2.99 -17.16 11.57
CA ASP A 207 2.98 -17.96 12.80
C ASP A 207 4.37 -18.14 13.42
N LEU A 208 5.42 -18.00 12.59
CA LEU A 208 6.81 -18.14 13.00
C LEU A 208 7.46 -16.80 13.38
N VAL A 209 6.72 -15.70 13.30
CA VAL A 209 7.22 -14.35 13.61
C VAL A 209 6.53 -13.82 14.86
N ARG A 210 7.28 -13.21 15.77
CA ARG A 210 6.74 -12.69 17.03
C ARG A 210 6.86 -11.18 17.13
N LEU A 211 5.78 -10.54 17.56
CA LEU A 211 5.79 -9.15 18.02
C LEU A 211 6.07 -9.11 19.52
N GLN A 212 7.02 -8.28 19.91
CA GLN A 212 7.50 -8.16 21.29
C GLN A 212 7.96 -6.74 21.59
N ALA A 213 8.38 -6.47 22.83
CA ALA A 213 8.97 -5.17 23.16
C ALA A 213 10.32 -4.97 22.46
N ALA A 214 10.58 -3.78 21.92
CA ALA A 214 11.83 -3.46 21.22
C ALA A 214 13.09 -3.64 22.09
N GLN A 215 12.96 -3.70 23.42
CA GLN A 215 14.08 -3.91 24.33
C GLN A 215 14.64 -5.35 24.33
N HIS A 216 13.88 -6.33 23.85
CA HIS A 216 14.35 -7.72 23.82
C HIS A 216 15.54 -7.90 22.88
N ALA A 217 16.50 -8.73 23.29
CA ALA A 217 17.72 -8.98 22.52
C ALA A 217 17.44 -9.68 21.17
N SER A 218 16.37 -10.46 21.05
CA SER A 218 15.98 -11.12 19.81
C SER A 218 15.21 -10.21 18.83
N SER A 219 14.91 -8.96 19.21
CA SER A 219 14.26 -8.00 18.30
C SER A 219 15.25 -7.46 17.27
N LEU A 220 15.23 -8.04 16.08
CA LEU A 220 16.05 -7.60 14.94
C LEU A 220 15.51 -6.31 14.32
N LEU A 221 14.20 -6.29 14.10
CA LEU A 221 13.49 -5.14 13.52
C LEU A 221 12.71 -4.42 14.61
N VAL A 222 12.60 -3.11 14.46
CA VAL A 222 11.91 -2.23 15.41
C VAL A 222 11.07 -1.23 14.62
N LEU A 223 9.90 -0.90 15.14
CA LEU A 223 8.99 0.08 14.56
C LEU A 223 8.41 1.00 15.65
N SER A 224 8.11 2.23 15.23
CA SER A 224 7.37 3.20 16.02
C SER A 224 5.94 3.29 15.49
N PRO A 225 4.90 3.01 16.29
CA PRO A 225 3.50 3.08 15.84
C PRO A 225 3.04 4.48 15.42
N ARG A 226 3.83 5.52 15.72
CA ARG A 226 3.51 6.92 15.42
C ARG A 226 4.11 7.42 14.11
N VAL A 227 4.99 6.66 13.49
CA VAL A 227 5.70 7.06 12.27
C VAL A 227 5.09 6.32 11.08
N ASP A 228 4.78 7.07 10.03
CA ASP A 228 4.31 6.51 8.76
C ASP A 228 5.48 5.84 8.00
N GLY A 229 5.86 4.65 8.44
CA GLY A 229 6.93 3.90 7.80
C GLY A 229 7.02 2.43 8.21
N PRO A 230 7.77 1.63 7.42
CA PRO A 230 8.02 0.22 7.70
C PRO A 230 8.96 0.04 8.90
N PRO A 231 9.10 -1.19 9.41
CA PRO A 231 10.12 -1.55 10.39
C PRO A 231 11.54 -1.24 9.91
N ARG A 232 12.39 -0.83 10.85
CA ARG A 232 13.81 -0.56 10.61
C ARG A 232 14.66 -1.51 11.44
N TYR A 233 15.89 -1.76 11.00
CA TYR A 233 16.82 -2.55 11.81
C TYR A 233 17.13 -1.82 13.12
N ARG A 234 17.20 -2.59 14.21
CA ARG A 234 17.58 -2.09 15.53
C ARG A 234 18.91 -1.32 15.50
N SER A 235 19.87 -1.76 14.69
CA SER A 235 21.20 -1.12 14.56
C SER A 235 21.15 0.30 14.00
N MET A 236 20.06 0.70 13.35
CA MET A 236 19.88 2.05 12.80
C MET A 236 19.24 3.03 13.78
N LEU A 237 18.84 2.58 14.96
CA LEU A 237 18.13 3.37 15.96
C LEU A 237 19.03 3.66 17.16
N ARG A 238 18.81 4.81 17.79
CA ARG A 238 19.50 5.17 19.03
C ARG A 238 18.85 4.44 20.21
N VAL A 239 19.64 4.13 21.24
CA VAL A 239 19.17 3.32 22.39
C VAL A 239 18.05 4.03 23.16
N GLU A 240 18.07 5.37 23.17
CA GLU A 240 17.10 6.24 23.85
C GLU A 240 15.71 6.19 23.20
N GLU A 241 15.60 5.76 21.94
CA GLU A 241 14.34 5.71 21.19
C GLU A 241 13.58 4.39 21.39
N LEU A 242 14.24 3.36 21.96
CA LEU A 242 13.68 2.02 22.16
C LEU A 242 12.55 1.91 23.20
N PRO A 243 12.52 2.68 24.32
CA PRO A 243 11.42 2.61 25.26
C PRO A 243 10.15 3.10 24.56
N GLN A 244 9.10 2.26 24.52
CA GLN A 244 7.82 2.47 23.80
C GLN A 244 7.78 2.07 22.31
N GLN A 245 8.82 1.41 21.78
CA GLN A 245 8.78 0.84 20.43
C GLN A 245 8.41 -0.65 20.42
N LEU A 246 7.84 -1.10 19.30
CA LEU A 246 7.52 -2.49 19.04
C LEU A 246 8.70 -3.15 18.30
N GLY A 247 9.11 -4.32 18.78
CA GLY A 247 10.14 -5.16 18.17
C GLY A 247 9.55 -6.37 17.47
N ILE A 248 10.23 -6.83 16.43
CA ILE A 248 9.87 -8.02 15.67
C ILE A 248 11.02 -9.03 15.77
N ASP A 249 10.68 -10.26 16.13
CA ASP A 249 11.59 -11.40 16.15
C ASP A 249 11.23 -12.37 15.00
N PRO A 250 12.02 -12.38 13.91
CA PRO A 250 11.84 -13.28 12.79
C PRO A 250 12.70 -14.56 12.88
N GLN A 251 13.42 -14.82 13.99
CA GLN A 251 14.46 -15.86 14.03
C GLN A 251 13.91 -17.27 13.74
N ALA A 252 12.75 -17.63 14.29
CA ALA A 252 12.16 -18.94 14.04
C ALA A 252 11.77 -19.14 12.56
N LEU A 253 11.41 -18.08 11.84
CA LEU A 253 11.17 -18.13 10.40
C LEU A 253 12.47 -18.29 9.62
N VAL A 254 13.51 -17.55 10.00
CA VAL A 254 14.84 -17.61 9.37
C VAL A 254 15.45 -19.00 9.53
N ASP A 255 15.40 -19.56 10.73
CA ASP A 255 15.89 -20.91 11.03
C ASP A 255 15.16 -21.97 10.19
N ALA A 256 13.84 -21.84 10.05
CA ALA A 256 13.03 -22.75 9.23
C ALA A 256 13.39 -22.66 7.74
N ILE A 257 13.63 -21.44 7.22
CA ILE A 257 14.08 -21.23 5.84
C ILE A 257 15.48 -21.83 5.63
N GLN A 258 16.41 -21.62 6.57
CA GLN A 258 17.78 -22.14 6.47
C GLN A 258 17.81 -23.68 6.54
N ALA A 259 17.03 -24.28 7.44
CA ALA A 259 16.90 -25.74 7.52
C ALA A 259 16.38 -26.33 6.21
N HIS A 260 15.38 -25.70 5.60
CA HIS A 260 14.86 -26.11 4.29
C HIS A 260 15.93 -26.02 3.19
N LEU A 261 16.69 -24.91 3.13
CA LEU A 261 17.78 -24.72 2.16
C LEU A 261 18.91 -25.76 2.32
N GLN A 262 19.16 -26.23 3.53
CA GLN A 262 20.18 -27.24 3.83
C GLN A 262 19.67 -28.69 3.69
N GLY A 263 18.38 -28.89 3.41
CA GLY A 263 17.76 -30.21 3.36
C GLY A 263 17.72 -30.93 4.71
N LEU A 264 17.81 -30.18 5.81
CA LEU A 264 17.74 -30.71 7.17
C LEU A 264 16.29 -30.74 7.66
N PRO A 265 15.89 -31.74 8.48
CA PRO A 265 14.63 -31.66 9.19
C PRO A 265 14.65 -30.42 10.10
N GLY A 266 13.61 -29.58 10.01
CA GLY A 266 13.52 -28.30 10.71
C GLY A 266 13.78 -28.46 12.21
N THR A 267 14.71 -27.66 12.76
CA THR A 267 15.09 -27.65 14.18
C THR A 267 13.94 -27.30 15.11
N SER A 268 12.93 -26.58 14.60
CA SER A 268 11.74 -26.11 15.30
C SER A 268 10.54 -27.06 15.22
N GLY A 269 10.67 -28.23 14.58
CA GLY A 269 9.60 -29.23 14.46
C GLY A 269 8.40 -28.80 13.60
N ILE A 270 8.44 -27.61 13.01
CA ILE A 270 7.44 -27.07 12.08
C ILE A 270 8.02 -27.21 10.68
N GLU A 271 7.40 -28.04 9.84
CA GLU A 271 7.72 -28.08 8.41
C GLU A 271 7.26 -26.78 7.76
N LEU A 272 8.20 -26.02 7.22
CA LEU A 272 7.89 -24.81 6.46
C LEU A 272 7.22 -25.24 5.16
N GLU A 273 5.91 -25.01 5.04
CA GLU A 273 5.23 -25.20 3.77
C GLU A 273 5.70 -24.14 2.77
N ILE A 274 6.39 -24.58 1.73
CA ILE A 274 6.85 -23.71 0.66
C ILE A 274 5.88 -23.80 -0.53
N PRO A 275 5.24 -22.69 -0.92
CA PRO A 275 4.49 -22.61 -2.18
C PRO A 275 5.30 -23.08 -3.39
N GLN A 276 4.63 -23.79 -4.30
CA GLN A 276 5.28 -24.23 -5.55
C GLN A 276 5.74 -23.00 -6.34
N GLY A 277 7.00 -23.01 -6.77
CA GLY A 277 7.59 -21.92 -7.58
C GLY A 277 8.37 -20.85 -6.81
N LEU A 278 8.55 -21.00 -5.49
CA LEU A 278 9.53 -20.21 -4.74
C LEU A 278 10.96 -20.65 -5.08
N SER A 279 11.72 -19.77 -5.71
CA SER A 279 13.13 -20.03 -6.05
C SER A 279 14.02 -20.08 -4.79
N PRO A 280 15.05 -20.94 -4.76
CA PRO A 280 16.02 -20.96 -3.65
C PRO A 280 16.75 -19.62 -3.46
N ASP A 281 16.96 -18.87 -4.55
CA ASP A 281 17.57 -17.53 -4.50
C ASP A 281 16.73 -16.53 -3.68
N LEU A 282 15.40 -16.63 -3.80
CA LEU A 282 14.48 -15.81 -2.99
C LEU A 282 14.59 -16.19 -1.51
N LEU A 283 14.66 -17.49 -1.18
CA LEU A 283 14.83 -17.94 0.21
C LEU A 283 16.17 -17.48 0.80
N HIS A 284 17.27 -17.53 0.04
CA HIS A 284 18.55 -16.96 0.46
C HIS A 284 18.46 -15.44 0.69
N HIS A 285 17.78 -14.71 -0.20
CA HIS A 285 17.55 -13.28 -0.04
C HIS A 285 16.75 -12.97 1.23
N LEU A 286 15.66 -13.71 1.49
CA LEU A 286 14.82 -13.51 2.67
C LEU A 286 15.56 -13.86 3.96
N SER A 287 16.31 -14.97 3.99
CA SER A 287 17.17 -15.31 5.12
C SER A 287 18.22 -14.22 5.38
N SER A 288 18.75 -13.57 4.33
CA SER A 288 19.67 -12.44 4.50
C SER A 288 18.97 -11.16 4.97
N ALA A 289 17.76 -10.89 4.47
CA ALA A 289 16.99 -9.71 4.84
C ALA A 289 16.51 -9.76 6.30
N TRP A 290 16.11 -10.93 6.79
CA TRP A 290 15.56 -11.12 8.14
C TRP A 290 16.52 -11.77 9.13
N GLY A 291 17.71 -12.20 8.71
CA GLY A 291 18.69 -12.87 9.58
C GLY A 291 19.71 -11.94 10.21
N ASP A 292 20.22 -10.95 9.46
CA ASP A 292 21.25 -10.04 9.96
C ASP A 292 21.13 -8.63 9.37
N ALA A 293 21.43 -7.63 10.19
CA ALA A 293 21.53 -6.24 9.76
C ALA A 293 22.84 -6.06 8.99
N SER A 294 22.84 -6.39 7.70
CA SER A 294 24.00 -6.14 6.84
C SER A 294 24.35 -4.65 6.82
N GLU A 295 25.45 -4.30 7.50
CA GLU A 295 26.04 -2.97 7.42
C GLU A 295 26.65 -2.75 6.02
N ARG A 296 26.53 -1.52 5.51
CA ARG A 296 27.05 -1.18 4.19
C ARG A 296 28.57 -1.17 4.23
N SER A 297 29.19 -2.02 3.41
CA SER A 297 30.66 -2.19 3.35
C SER A 297 31.40 -0.98 2.80
N PHE A 298 30.74 -0.13 2.01
CA PHE A 298 31.36 1.03 1.36
C PHE A 298 30.46 2.27 1.43
N GLN A 299 31.05 3.42 1.71
CA GLN A 299 30.37 4.71 1.61
C GLN A 299 30.14 5.10 0.14
N ARG A 300 29.01 5.78 -0.11
CA ARG A 300 28.65 6.27 -1.44
C ARG A 300 29.16 7.69 -1.60
N ILE A 301 29.78 7.95 -2.74
CA ILE A 301 30.28 9.27 -3.12
C ILE A 301 29.28 9.86 -4.11
N SER A 302 28.74 11.03 -3.78
CA SER A 302 27.88 11.80 -4.69
C SER A 302 28.67 12.11 -5.95
N ALA A 303 28.10 11.79 -7.11
CA ALA A 303 28.76 11.99 -8.40
C ALA A 303 27.72 12.48 -9.40
N GLN A 304 28.14 13.43 -10.24
CA GLN A 304 27.33 13.95 -11.33
C GLN A 304 28.01 13.61 -12.65
N GLY A 305 27.24 13.04 -13.57
CA GLY A 305 27.72 12.62 -14.88
C GLY A 305 26.65 11.82 -15.63
N SER A 306 26.74 11.79 -16.96
CA SER A 306 25.85 10.99 -17.80
C SER A 306 26.51 9.68 -18.18
N LEU A 307 25.77 8.58 -18.10
CA LEU A 307 26.18 7.27 -18.60
C LEU A 307 25.27 6.85 -19.75
N GLN A 308 25.84 6.16 -20.72
CA GLN A 308 25.08 5.44 -21.74
C GLN A 308 24.80 4.02 -21.28
N LEU A 309 23.58 3.56 -21.52
CA LEU A 309 23.07 2.31 -21.00
C LEU A 309 22.34 1.52 -22.10
N CYS A 310 22.63 0.22 -22.19
CA CYS A 310 21.87 -0.73 -22.99
C CYS A 310 21.29 -1.82 -22.09
N ILE A 311 20.08 -2.29 -22.39
CA ILE A 311 19.30 -3.19 -21.52
C ILE A 311 19.18 -4.57 -22.18
N GLY A 312 19.45 -5.61 -21.41
CA GLY A 312 19.26 -7.00 -21.81
C GLY A 312 20.46 -7.61 -22.53
N MET A 313 20.51 -8.95 -22.54
CA MET A 313 21.65 -9.70 -23.04
C MET A 313 21.94 -9.46 -24.53
N SER A 314 20.90 -9.36 -25.37
CA SER A 314 21.07 -9.18 -26.82
C SER A 314 21.68 -7.81 -27.16
N ALA A 315 21.20 -6.74 -26.50
CA ALA A 315 21.73 -5.40 -26.68
C ALA A 315 23.17 -5.31 -26.16
N LEU A 316 23.42 -5.88 -24.97
CA LEU A 316 24.76 -5.95 -24.38
C LEU A 316 25.75 -6.67 -25.30
N HIS A 317 25.39 -7.85 -25.80
CA HIS A 317 26.20 -8.59 -26.75
C HIS A 317 26.48 -7.77 -28.01
N TYR A 318 25.44 -7.20 -28.62
CA TYR A 318 25.56 -6.41 -29.84
C TYR A 318 26.59 -5.28 -29.70
N HIS A 319 26.52 -4.54 -28.59
CA HIS A 319 27.42 -3.42 -28.30
C HIS A 319 28.84 -3.87 -27.92
N LEU A 320 29.00 -4.98 -27.20
CA LEU A 320 30.31 -5.58 -26.89
C LEU A 320 31.00 -6.18 -28.12
N ALA A 321 30.23 -6.74 -29.06
CA ALA A 321 30.75 -7.41 -30.25
C ALA A 321 31.10 -6.46 -31.40
N GLY A 322 31.04 -5.14 -31.17
CA GLY A 322 31.28 -4.11 -32.19
C GLY A 322 30.14 -4.02 -33.19
N GLN A 323 28.90 -3.93 -32.70
CA GLN A 323 27.67 -3.79 -33.51
C GLN A 323 27.38 -5.00 -34.41
N ARG A 324 27.77 -6.20 -33.94
CA ARG A 324 27.48 -7.47 -34.63
C ARG A 324 26.36 -8.22 -33.91
N PRO A 325 25.26 -8.57 -34.59
CA PRO A 325 24.18 -9.33 -33.98
C PRO A 325 24.65 -10.75 -33.66
N PHE A 326 24.04 -11.35 -32.63
CA PHE A 326 24.45 -12.65 -32.09
C PHE A 326 24.39 -13.79 -33.14
N GLY A 327 23.38 -13.76 -34.01
CA GLY A 327 23.22 -14.77 -35.07
C GLY A 327 24.36 -14.77 -36.09
N ASP A 328 24.92 -13.60 -36.42
CA ASP A 328 26.02 -13.49 -37.38
C ASP A 328 27.32 -14.06 -36.79
N LEU A 329 27.54 -13.87 -35.48
CA LEU A 329 28.70 -14.42 -34.78
C LEU A 329 28.63 -15.95 -34.67
N LEU A 330 27.43 -16.50 -34.51
CA LEU A 330 27.19 -17.94 -34.51
C LEU A 330 27.12 -18.56 -35.92
N GLN A 331 27.26 -17.76 -36.99
CA GLN A 331 27.01 -18.18 -38.39
C GLN A 331 25.63 -18.84 -38.57
N ARG A 332 24.66 -18.47 -37.72
CA ARG A 332 23.28 -18.94 -37.72
C ARG A 332 22.37 -17.72 -37.84
N PRO A 333 22.13 -17.21 -39.07
CA PRO A 333 21.36 -15.99 -39.29
C PRO A 333 19.92 -16.06 -38.77
N GLU A 334 19.37 -17.25 -38.53
CA GLU A 334 18.04 -17.45 -37.95
C GLU A 334 17.98 -17.30 -36.42
N ALA A 335 19.12 -17.41 -35.71
CA ALA A 335 19.17 -17.36 -34.25
C ALA A 335 19.02 -15.94 -33.67
N ALA A 336 19.19 -14.90 -34.49
CA ALA A 336 19.06 -13.49 -34.08
C ALA A 336 17.61 -12.98 -34.08
N ARG A 337 16.65 -13.75 -34.61
CA ARG A 337 15.24 -13.35 -34.59
C ARG A 337 14.68 -13.65 -33.21
N SER A 338 14.14 -12.63 -32.54
CA SER A 338 13.26 -12.80 -31.39
C SER A 338 12.25 -13.91 -31.72
N ALA A 339 12.04 -14.86 -30.80
CA ALA A 339 11.10 -15.96 -31.01
C ALA A 339 9.72 -15.41 -31.38
N THR A 340 9.42 -15.35 -32.69
CA THR A 340 8.07 -15.09 -33.17
C THR A 340 7.31 -16.38 -32.99
N PHE A 341 6.56 -16.47 -31.90
CA PHE A 341 5.60 -17.54 -31.67
C PHE A 341 4.50 -17.41 -32.73
N LYS A 342 4.70 -18.05 -33.87
CA LYS A 342 3.64 -18.28 -34.85
C LYS A 342 2.79 -19.41 -34.29
N LEU A 343 1.60 -19.11 -33.78
CA LEU A 343 0.64 -20.15 -33.39
C LEU A 343 0.27 -21.10 -34.55
N ASN A 344 0.45 -20.66 -35.79
CA ASN A 344 0.36 -21.53 -36.97
C ASN A 344 1.76 -21.87 -37.48
N ASN A 345 2.38 -22.88 -36.88
CA ASN A 345 3.33 -23.69 -37.64
C ASN A 345 2.52 -24.44 -38.70
N ALA A 346 2.63 -24.02 -39.96
CA ALA A 346 2.20 -24.84 -41.09
C ALA A 346 3.14 -26.05 -41.33
N ALA A 347 4.14 -26.24 -40.48
CA ALA A 347 4.82 -27.51 -40.36
C ALA A 347 3.88 -28.47 -39.62
N PRO A 348 3.67 -29.71 -40.13
CA PRO A 348 2.82 -30.68 -39.45
C PRO A 348 3.36 -30.86 -38.03
N ASP A 349 2.50 -30.55 -37.05
CA ASP A 349 2.81 -30.69 -35.64
C ASP A 349 3.18 -32.15 -35.38
N VAL A 350 4.44 -32.37 -34.99
CA VAL A 350 5.01 -33.70 -34.72
C VAL A 350 4.25 -34.38 -33.56
N TRP A 351 3.56 -33.59 -32.73
CA TRP A 351 2.74 -34.06 -31.62
C TRP A 351 1.27 -34.29 -31.99
N ALA A 352 0.80 -33.84 -33.14
CA ALA A 352 -0.57 -34.11 -33.59
C ALA A 352 -0.81 -35.61 -33.93
N VAL A 353 0.27 -36.39 -34.00
CA VAL A 353 0.24 -37.86 -34.20
C VAL A 353 0.34 -38.63 -32.88
N ALA A 354 0.47 -37.95 -31.74
CA ALA A 354 0.52 -38.59 -30.44
C ALA A 354 -0.86 -39.20 -30.10
N PHE A 355 -0.86 -40.46 -29.66
CA PHE A 355 -2.06 -41.29 -29.44
C PHE A 355 -3.05 -40.66 -28.42
N ASP A 356 -2.53 -39.82 -27.54
CA ASP A 356 -3.19 -39.10 -26.46
C ASP A 356 -3.60 -37.66 -26.81
N ALA A 357 -3.22 -37.14 -27.98
CA ALA A 357 -3.52 -35.78 -28.42
C ALA A 357 -4.77 -35.67 -29.33
N GLN A 358 -5.56 -36.74 -29.47
CA GLN A 358 -6.80 -36.67 -30.24
C GLN A 358 -7.83 -35.77 -29.53
N PRO A 359 -8.33 -34.71 -30.18
CA PRO A 359 -9.35 -33.85 -29.58
C PRO A 359 -10.65 -34.66 -29.43
N VAL A 360 -11.04 -34.89 -28.17
CA VAL A 360 -12.35 -35.43 -27.83
C VAL A 360 -13.39 -34.37 -28.20
N ASN A 361 -14.11 -34.63 -29.27
CA ASN A 361 -15.00 -33.68 -29.93
C ASN A 361 -16.38 -33.65 -29.27
N ASP A 362 -16.44 -33.48 -27.94
CA ASP A 362 -17.71 -33.49 -27.22
C ASP A 362 -17.71 -32.57 -25.98
N ALA A 363 -18.15 -31.33 -26.20
CA ALA A 363 -19.02 -30.53 -25.30
C ALA A 363 -19.02 -29.08 -25.80
N GLY A 364 -20.22 -28.54 -26.07
CA GLY A 364 -20.43 -27.23 -26.67
C GLY A 364 -19.69 -26.08 -25.98
N LEU A 365 -18.69 -25.53 -26.66
CA LEU A 365 -18.09 -24.24 -26.31
C LEU A 365 -18.96 -23.12 -26.90
N LEU A 366 -19.40 -22.21 -26.05
CA LEU A 366 -20.23 -21.04 -26.43
C LEU A 366 -19.47 -20.12 -27.39
N SER A 367 -20.17 -19.63 -28.41
CA SER A 367 -19.62 -18.88 -29.55
C SER A 367 -19.35 -17.40 -29.27
N SER A 368 -18.74 -17.03 -28.14
CA SER A 368 -18.55 -15.61 -27.80
C SER A 368 -17.17 -15.15 -27.35
N ASP A 369 -16.13 -15.99 -27.34
CA ASP A 369 -14.77 -15.58 -26.92
C ASP A 369 -13.73 -15.67 -28.06
N SER A 370 -14.07 -15.18 -29.26
CA SER A 370 -13.04 -14.96 -30.30
C SER A 370 -12.43 -13.56 -30.14
N ILE A 371 -11.21 -13.49 -29.61
CA ILE A 371 -10.42 -12.25 -29.56
C ILE A 371 -9.99 -11.90 -31.00
N GLU A 372 -10.58 -10.87 -31.59
CA GLU A 372 -10.15 -10.32 -32.87
C GLU A 372 -8.87 -9.47 -32.70
N PHE A 373 -7.74 -10.01 -33.14
CA PHE A 373 -6.49 -9.25 -33.22
C PHE A 373 -6.37 -8.53 -34.56
N VAL A 374 -6.40 -7.20 -34.53
CA VAL A 374 -6.07 -6.35 -35.68
C VAL A 374 -4.59 -6.53 -36.02
N ARG A 375 -4.31 -7.19 -37.15
CA ARG A 375 -2.95 -7.36 -37.68
C ARG A 375 -2.48 -6.02 -38.27
N PRO A 376 -1.37 -5.41 -37.82
CA PRO A 376 -0.80 -4.29 -38.55
C PRO A 376 -0.33 -4.76 -39.93
N ALA A 377 -0.62 -3.97 -40.96
CA ALA A 377 -0.32 -4.27 -42.34
C ALA A 377 1.18 -4.49 -42.55
N LYS A 378 1.54 -5.54 -43.31
CA LYS A 378 2.92 -5.84 -43.69
C LYS A 378 3.53 -4.63 -44.41
N PRO A 379 4.71 -4.13 -44.00
CA PRO A 379 5.47 -3.22 -44.84
C PRO A 379 5.96 -3.99 -46.08
N THR A 380 5.73 -3.39 -47.24
CA THR A 380 6.17 -3.88 -48.55
C THR A 380 7.70 -3.95 -48.58
N GLN A 381 8.22 -5.12 -48.92
CA GLN A 381 9.66 -5.37 -49.06
C GLN A 381 10.15 -4.73 -50.36
N GLU A 382 10.69 -3.50 -50.33
CA GLU A 382 11.56 -3.03 -51.42
C GLU A 382 12.53 -1.90 -51.09
N GLU A 383 12.59 -1.39 -49.85
CA GLU A 383 13.62 -0.42 -49.43
C GLU A 383 14.24 -0.81 -48.08
N ALA A 384 15.25 -1.68 -48.11
CA ALA A 384 16.05 -1.98 -46.91
C ALA A 384 17.51 -2.30 -47.28
N SER A 385 18.16 -1.36 -47.96
CA SER A 385 19.63 -1.31 -48.04
C SER A 385 20.10 -0.22 -47.07
N GLY A 386 20.70 -0.62 -45.94
CA GLY A 386 21.66 0.23 -45.21
C GLY A 386 21.27 0.80 -43.84
N SER A 387 19.99 0.96 -43.46
CA SER A 387 19.62 1.73 -42.24
C SER A 387 18.86 1.00 -41.14
N MET A 388 18.54 -0.30 -41.27
CA MET A 388 17.67 -1.00 -40.31
C MET A 388 18.36 -1.66 -39.09
N VAL A 389 19.68 -1.68 -39.00
CA VAL A 389 20.38 -2.35 -37.88
C VAL A 389 20.57 -1.41 -36.67
N GLU A 390 20.73 -0.10 -36.89
CA GLU A 390 20.87 0.88 -35.80
C GLU A 390 19.61 1.00 -34.92
N SER A 391 18.44 0.57 -35.39
CA SER A 391 17.19 0.62 -34.63
C SER A 391 16.90 -0.60 -33.76
N ALA A 392 17.69 -1.67 -33.82
CA ALA A 392 17.36 -2.93 -33.13
C ALA A 392 17.66 -2.90 -31.62
N PHE A 393 18.71 -2.17 -31.21
CA PHE A 393 19.18 -2.14 -29.82
C PHE A 393 19.49 -0.71 -29.36
N PRO A 394 18.46 0.06 -28.92
CA PRO A 394 18.64 1.45 -28.51
C PRO A 394 19.58 1.58 -27.31
N THR A 395 20.31 2.69 -27.28
CA THR A 395 21.06 3.11 -26.09
C THR A 395 20.34 4.27 -25.43
N HIS A 396 20.38 4.32 -24.11
CA HIS A 396 19.70 5.32 -23.31
C HIS A 396 20.73 6.11 -22.50
N THR A 397 20.54 7.42 -22.41
CA THR A 397 21.39 8.28 -21.58
C THR A 397 20.74 8.47 -20.22
N VAL A 398 21.46 8.13 -19.15
CA VAL A 398 20.99 8.20 -17.77
C VAL A 398 21.93 9.04 -16.93
N GLN A 399 21.41 9.66 -15.87
CA GLN A 399 22.20 10.52 -15.00
C GLN A 399 22.68 9.73 -13.78
N MET A 400 23.94 9.90 -13.41
CA MET A 400 24.51 9.35 -12.19
C MET A 400 24.15 10.25 -11.00
N VAL A 401 23.73 9.63 -9.90
CA VAL A 401 23.41 10.30 -8.64
C VAL A 401 24.55 10.10 -7.63
N ASN A 402 25.02 8.86 -7.49
CA ASN A 402 26.15 8.50 -6.64
C ASN A 402 26.77 7.18 -7.12
N HIS A 403 27.98 6.89 -6.63
CA HIS A 403 28.67 5.65 -6.91
C HIS A 403 29.43 5.13 -5.68
N SER A 404 29.77 3.84 -5.70
CA SER A 404 30.73 3.21 -4.80
C SER A 404 31.53 2.16 -5.58
N PRO A 405 32.58 1.55 -5.01
CA PRO A 405 33.28 0.44 -5.67
C PRO A 405 32.36 -0.74 -6.03
N GLY A 406 31.18 -0.84 -5.40
CA GLY A 406 30.19 -1.87 -5.66
C GLY A 406 29.14 -1.52 -6.72
N GLY A 407 29.19 -0.34 -7.34
CA GLY A 407 28.31 0.04 -8.46
C GLY A 407 27.80 1.48 -8.43
N TYR A 408 26.86 1.77 -9.33
CA TYR A 408 26.32 3.10 -9.57
C TYR A 408 24.84 3.21 -9.18
N CYS A 409 24.42 4.39 -8.70
CA CYS A 409 23.02 4.77 -8.59
C CYS A 409 22.68 5.72 -9.74
N LEU A 410 21.73 5.30 -10.57
CA LEU A 410 21.35 6.00 -11.79
C LEU A 410 19.92 6.52 -11.63
N SER A 411 19.69 7.75 -12.06
CA SER A 411 18.36 8.34 -12.22
C SER A 411 17.98 8.35 -13.70
N TRP A 412 16.80 7.83 -13.99
CA TRP A 412 16.21 7.81 -15.33
C TRP A 412 15.13 8.87 -15.43
N ALA A 413 15.26 9.80 -16.36
CA ALA A 413 14.23 10.79 -16.64
C ALA A 413 13.34 10.32 -17.80
N GLY A 414 12.02 10.36 -17.63
CA GLY A 414 11.05 9.97 -18.65
C GLY A 414 10.55 8.52 -18.53
N GLU A 415 9.97 8.00 -19.61
CA GLU A 415 9.44 6.63 -19.63
C GLU A 415 10.57 5.59 -19.58
N THR A 416 10.49 4.70 -18.59
CA THR A 416 11.44 3.59 -18.45
C THR A 416 11.02 2.42 -19.34
N PRO A 417 11.93 1.82 -20.13
CA PRO A 417 11.62 0.64 -20.93
C PRO A 417 11.10 -0.52 -20.06
N ALA A 418 10.09 -1.25 -20.54
CA ALA A 418 9.51 -2.39 -19.81
C ALA A 418 10.50 -3.53 -19.49
N GLN A 419 11.64 -3.57 -20.20
CA GLN A 419 12.72 -4.53 -20.01
C GLN A 419 13.55 -4.24 -18.74
N LEU A 420 13.48 -3.02 -18.18
CA LEU A 420 14.28 -2.65 -17.02
C LEU A 420 13.67 -3.24 -15.74
N GLN A 421 14.25 -4.34 -15.25
CA GLN A 421 13.80 -5.04 -14.04
C GLN A 421 14.96 -5.32 -13.09
N ALA A 422 14.65 -5.57 -11.81
CA ALA A 422 15.65 -6.06 -10.85
C ALA A 422 16.21 -7.42 -11.32
N GLY A 423 17.53 -7.55 -11.29
CA GLY A 423 18.28 -8.70 -11.78
C GLY A 423 18.58 -8.70 -13.27
N GLU A 424 18.16 -7.69 -14.03
CA GLU A 424 18.43 -7.62 -15.47
C GLU A 424 19.88 -7.21 -15.78
N LEU A 425 20.45 -7.76 -16.86
CA LEU A 425 21.78 -7.42 -17.34
C LEU A 425 21.76 -6.09 -18.09
N LEU A 426 22.77 -5.27 -17.82
CA LEU A 426 22.97 -3.95 -18.40
C LEU A 426 24.37 -3.81 -18.97
N GLY A 427 24.49 -3.03 -20.03
CA GLY A 427 25.76 -2.46 -20.47
C GLY A 427 25.84 -1.01 -20.04
N LEU A 428 26.98 -0.62 -19.49
CA LEU A 428 27.28 0.75 -19.10
C LEU A 428 28.48 1.26 -19.89
N ARG A 429 28.42 2.51 -20.33
CA ARG A 429 29.53 3.20 -20.98
C ARG A 429 29.54 4.66 -20.53
N ASN A 430 30.69 5.15 -20.04
CA ASN A 430 30.81 6.53 -19.56
C ASN A 430 30.97 7.51 -20.73
N ASN A 431 31.95 7.25 -21.59
CA ASN A 431 32.21 8.01 -22.80
C ASN A 431 32.18 7.12 -24.03
N ALA A 432 31.92 7.69 -25.21
CA ALA A 432 31.84 6.93 -26.46
C ALA A 432 33.13 6.16 -26.81
N GLU A 433 34.28 6.63 -26.34
CA GLU A 433 35.60 6.02 -26.53
C GLU A 433 35.92 4.90 -25.53
N GLU A 434 35.18 4.79 -24.43
CA GLU A 434 35.37 3.73 -23.45
C GLU A 434 34.67 2.44 -23.86
N SER A 435 35.23 1.31 -23.43
CA SER A 435 34.60 0.01 -23.62
C SER A 435 33.33 -0.13 -22.78
N TRP A 436 32.37 -0.92 -23.29
CA TRP A 436 31.18 -1.27 -22.53
C TRP A 436 31.54 -2.16 -21.34
N SER A 437 31.04 -1.78 -20.18
CA SER A 437 31.13 -2.55 -18.94
C SER A 437 29.82 -3.28 -18.67
N VAL A 438 29.90 -4.53 -18.19
CA VAL A 438 28.72 -5.33 -17.84
C VAL A 438 28.31 -5.03 -16.40
N ALA A 439 27.01 -4.81 -16.19
CA ALA A 439 26.42 -4.59 -14.88
C ALA A 439 25.09 -5.35 -14.73
N VAL A 440 24.61 -5.47 -13.50
CA VAL A 440 23.29 -6.05 -13.18
C VAL A 440 22.49 -5.06 -12.35
N VAL A 441 21.20 -4.94 -12.63
CA VAL A 441 20.29 -4.12 -11.81
C VAL A 441 20.12 -4.77 -10.44
N ARG A 442 20.72 -4.19 -9.39
CA ARG A 442 20.55 -4.70 -8.03
C ARG A 442 19.21 -4.33 -7.40
N TRP A 443 18.67 -3.15 -7.70
CA TRP A 443 17.39 -2.70 -7.20
C TRP A 443 16.77 -1.64 -8.12
N VAL A 444 15.44 -1.54 -8.09
CA VAL A 444 14.67 -0.53 -8.83
C VAL A 444 13.73 0.21 -7.88
N ARG A 445 13.59 1.52 -8.09
CA ARG A 445 12.54 2.34 -7.47
C ARG A 445 11.93 3.19 -8.56
N GLN A 446 10.61 3.09 -8.73
CA GLN A 446 9.87 3.90 -9.68
C GLN A 446 9.02 4.90 -8.90
N VAL A 447 9.16 6.18 -9.22
CA VAL A 447 8.14 7.16 -8.82
C VAL A 447 7.09 7.11 -9.91
N VAL A 448 6.14 6.19 -9.77
CA VAL A 448 5.05 6.03 -10.73
C VAL A 448 4.13 7.25 -10.57
N ASP A 449 4.12 8.12 -11.57
CA ASP A 449 3.10 9.15 -11.72
C ASP A 449 1.80 8.47 -12.17
N LEU A 450 1.16 7.73 -11.25
CA LEU A 450 -0.06 6.97 -11.52
C LEU A 450 -1.16 7.90 -11.99
N ALA A 451 -1.19 9.12 -11.46
CA ALA A 451 -2.09 10.16 -11.91
C ALA A 451 -1.77 10.59 -13.35
N GLY A 452 -0.50 10.79 -13.72
CA GLY A 452 -0.08 11.01 -15.11
C GLY A 452 -0.43 9.86 -16.07
N GLN A 453 -0.30 8.61 -15.64
CA GLN A 453 -0.67 7.44 -16.45
C GLN A 453 -2.19 7.31 -16.63
N LEU A 454 -2.97 7.50 -15.57
CA LEU A 454 -4.44 7.56 -15.64
C LEU A 454 -4.91 8.73 -16.50
N ALA A 455 -4.29 9.90 -16.36
CA ALA A 455 -4.55 11.06 -17.20
C ALA A 455 -4.33 10.77 -18.69
N THR A 456 -3.34 9.94 -19.01
CA THR A 456 -3.01 9.54 -20.38
C THR A 456 -4.00 8.49 -20.92
N ALA A 457 -4.44 7.56 -20.07
CA ALA A 457 -5.38 6.48 -20.43
C ALA A 457 -6.85 6.96 -20.58
N VAL A 458 -7.27 7.95 -19.80
CA VAL A 458 -8.68 8.40 -19.72
C VAL A 458 -9.11 9.28 -20.91
N GLY A 459 -8.20 9.66 -21.81
CA GLY A 459 -8.52 10.58 -22.90
C GLY A 459 -8.79 12.02 -22.40
N PRO A 460 -9.10 12.98 -23.29
CA PRO A 460 -9.32 14.36 -22.90
C PRO A 460 -10.61 14.54 -22.07
N GLY A 461 -10.52 15.15 -20.88
CA GLY A 461 -11.66 15.40 -19.99
C GLY A 461 -11.25 15.98 -18.63
N ASP A 462 -12.24 16.20 -17.76
CA ASP A 462 -12.02 16.76 -16.42
C ASP A 462 -11.22 15.82 -15.52
N LEU A 463 -11.45 14.52 -15.62
CA LEU A 463 -10.69 13.50 -14.90
C LEU A 463 -9.19 13.55 -15.26
N ARG A 464 -8.84 13.77 -16.54
CA ARG A 464 -7.46 13.97 -17.00
C ARG A 464 -6.83 15.24 -16.39
N ARG A 465 -7.58 16.34 -16.31
CA ARG A 465 -7.11 17.59 -15.68
C ARG A 465 -6.87 17.42 -14.18
N THR A 466 -7.78 16.76 -13.49
CA THR A 466 -7.65 16.45 -12.05
C THR A 466 -6.45 15.54 -11.80
N CYS A 467 -6.27 14.50 -12.60
CA CYS A 467 -5.12 13.61 -12.50
C CYS A 467 -3.79 14.36 -12.75
N HIS A 468 -3.69 15.22 -13.77
CA HIS A 468 -2.48 16.04 -13.97
C HIS A 468 -2.25 17.05 -12.83
N ALA A 469 -3.31 17.65 -12.27
CA ALA A 469 -3.18 18.56 -11.12
C ALA A 469 -2.71 17.83 -9.85
N VAL A 470 -3.19 16.60 -9.62
CA VAL A 470 -2.75 15.74 -8.51
C VAL A 470 -1.30 15.30 -8.71
N ALA A 471 -0.92 14.91 -9.93
CA ALA A 471 0.46 14.60 -10.30
C ALA A 471 1.40 15.78 -10.02
N ASP A 472 1.02 16.98 -10.46
CA ASP A 472 1.79 18.21 -10.24
C ASP A 472 1.86 18.59 -8.76
N SER A 473 0.80 18.35 -7.99
CA SER A 473 0.79 18.55 -6.53
C SER A 473 1.70 17.55 -5.82
N MET A 474 1.69 16.28 -6.23
CA MET A 474 2.58 15.24 -5.68
C MET A 474 4.06 15.52 -6.02
N ARG A 475 4.35 16.08 -7.20
CA ARG A 475 5.70 16.54 -7.57
C ARG A 475 6.17 17.73 -6.73
N ARG A 476 5.27 18.62 -6.30
CA ARG A 476 5.58 19.75 -5.39
C ARG A 476 5.69 19.36 -3.93
N GLY A 477 5.11 18.21 -3.53
CA GLY A 477 5.19 17.65 -2.18
C GLY A 477 6.48 16.88 -1.88
N VAL A 478 7.37 16.68 -2.86
CA VAL A 478 8.76 16.29 -2.60
C VAL A 478 9.48 17.51 -2.05
N VAL A 479 9.22 17.81 -0.79
CA VAL A 479 10.11 18.64 0.03
C VAL A 479 11.49 18.05 -0.16
N ALA A 480 12.36 18.85 -0.79
CA ALA A 480 13.79 18.69 -0.65
C ALA A 480 14.03 18.56 0.86
N THR A 481 14.37 17.36 1.32
CA THR A 481 15.14 17.26 2.54
C THR A 481 16.43 17.99 2.23
N ASP A 482 16.52 19.22 2.72
CA ASP A 482 17.72 20.01 2.74
C ASP A 482 18.85 19.11 3.25
N LEU A 483 19.76 18.78 2.34
CA LEU A 483 21.11 18.36 2.69
C LEU A 483 21.87 19.65 3.02
N THR A 484 21.51 20.28 4.12
CA THR A 484 22.34 21.26 4.80
C THR A 484 22.38 20.88 6.28
N GLU A 485 23.51 20.26 6.62
CA GLU A 485 24.30 20.50 7.82
C GLU A 485 23.58 21.21 8.98
N ASP A 486 23.29 20.46 10.05
CA ASP A 486 24.03 20.54 11.33
C ASP A 486 23.84 19.24 12.15
#